data_AF-A0A2V9HB47-F1
#
_entry.id   AF-A0A2V9HB47-F1
#
_cell.length_a   1.000
_cell.length_b   1.000
_cell.length_c   1.000
_cell.angle_alpha   90.00
_cell.angle_beta   90.00
_cell.angle_gamma   90.00
#
_symmetry.space_group_name_H-M   'P 1'
#
loop_
_entity.id
_entity.type
_entity.pdbx_description
1 polymer ?
#
loop_
_entity_poly.entity_id
_entity_poly.type
_entity_poly.pdbx_seq_one_letter_code
_entity_poly.pdbx_strand_id
1 'polypeptide(L)'
;MTVVADQHSRAKLRDMEVTLHIPDDIAKRLSAAGGDVSRRALEAVALEGYREQTLTLYQVSEMLGLSRVETEDFLGRHHVPLAVIGEADLDREAALFEAASRRNPR
;
A
#
# COMPACT_ATOMS: atom_id res chain seq x y z
N MET A 1 -14.46 -25.10 30.43
CA MET A 1 -14.45 -24.94 28.96
C MET A 1 -13.87 -23.56 28.69
N THR A 2 -12.57 -23.52 28.42
CA THR A 2 -11.75 -22.31 28.33
C THR A 2 -12.03 -21.61 27.01
N VAL A 3 -12.50 -20.36 27.06
CA VAL A 3 -12.59 -19.52 25.87
C VAL A 3 -11.18 -18.99 25.61
N VAL A 4 -10.48 -19.67 24.72
CA VAL A 4 -9.22 -19.22 24.14
C VAL A 4 -9.57 -18.24 23.03
N ALA A 5 -9.33 -16.95 23.27
CA ALA A 5 -9.26 -15.95 22.21
C ALA A 5 -8.36 -14.80 22.67
N ASP A 6 -7.10 -15.13 22.97
CA ASP A 6 -6.00 -14.17 22.89
C ASP A 6 -4.98 -14.69 21.86
N GLN A 7 -5.24 -14.35 20.59
CA GLN A 7 -4.30 -14.52 19.48
C GLN A 7 -4.33 -13.27 18.60
N HIS A 8 -4.16 -12.10 19.21
CA HIS A 8 -3.60 -10.94 18.52
C HIS A 8 -2.37 -10.43 19.28
N SER A 9 -1.55 -11.37 19.77
CA SER A 9 -0.15 -11.08 19.99
C SER A 9 0.45 -10.67 18.65
N ARG A 10 0.41 -9.35 18.37
CA ARG A 10 1.27 -8.68 17.41
C ARG A 10 2.67 -9.19 17.72
N ALA A 11 3.17 -10.16 16.96
CA ALA A 11 4.59 -10.28 16.82
C ALA A 11 5.00 -8.90 16.31
N LYS A 12 5.57 -8.06 17.20
CA LYS A 12 6.32 -6.87 16.79
C LYS A 12 7.10 -7.32 15.57
N LEU A 13 6.75 -6.79 14.40
CA LEU A 13 7.52 -7.03 13.19
C LEU A 13 8.97 -6.76 13.60
N ARG A 14 9.80 -7.79 13.54
CA ARG A 14 11.19 -7.66 13.96
C ARG A 14 11.83 -6.74 12.93
N ASP A 15 12.39 -5.63 13.38
CA ASP A 15 13.09 -4.71 12.50
C ASP A 15 14.25 -5.45 11.84
N MET A 16 14.34 -5.34 10.51
CA MET A 16 15.44 -5.86 9.71
C MET A 16 16.26 -4.67 9.21
N GLU A 17 17.57 -4.71 9.40
CA GLU A 17 18.48 -3.71 8.86
C GLU A 17 19.05 -4.16 7.51
N VAL A 18 18.99 -3.29 6.51
CA VAL A 18 19.55 -3.50 5.18
C VAL A 18 20.49 -2.36 4.86
N THR A 19 21.76 -2.65 4.61
CA THR A 19 22.77 -1.66 4.19
C THR A 19 22.92 -1.65 2.67
N LEU A 20 22.80 -0.46 2.07
CA LEU A 20 22.98 -0.25 0.63
C LEU A 20 24.25 0.57 0.38
N HIS A 21 25.12 0.09 -0.50
CA HIS A 21 26.27 0.85 -0.97
C HIS A 21 25.90 1.59 -2.25
N ILE A 22 25.83 2.91 -2.17
CA ILE A 22 25.49 3.79 -3.30
C ILE A 22 26.73 4.62 -3.65
N PRO A 23 27.15 4.70 -4.93
CA PRO A 23 28.21 5.61 -5.36
C PRO A 23 27.96 7.07 -4.95
N ASP A 24 29.02 7.77 -4.52
CA ASP A 24 28.92 9.13 -3.95
C ASP A 24 28.26 10.15 -4.88
N ASP A 25 28.50 10.05 -6.18
CA ASP A 25 27.91 10.93 -7.19
C ASP A 25 26.39 10.73 -7.28
N ILE A 26 25.92 9.50 -7.16
CA ILE A 26 24.50 9.16 -7.12
C ILE A 26 23.90 9.60 -5.78
N ALA A 27 24.58 9.34 -4.66
CA ALA A 27 24.12 9.75 -3.33
C ALA A 27 23.90 11.28 -3.26
N LYS A 28 24.84 12.07 -3.79
CA LYS A 28 24.70 13.54 -3.89
C LYS A 28 23.45 13.95 -4.66
N ARG A 29 23.13 13.27 -5.77
CA ARG A 29 21.93 13.54 -6.58
C ARG A 29 20.64 13.19 -5.83
N LEU A 30 20.63 12.08 -5.08
CA LEU A 30 19.48 11.67 -4.28
C LEU A 30 19.22 12.62 -3.10
N SER A 31 20.29 13.10 -2.46
CA SER A 31 20.19 14.07 -1.37
C SER A 31 19.86 15.49 -1.84
N ALA A 32 20.22 15.86 -3.07
CA ALA A 32 19.96 17.20 -3.63
C ALA A 32 18.47 17.56 -3.68
N ALA A 33 17.58 16.56 -3.75
CA ALA A 33 16.13 16.75 -3.67
C ALA A 33 15.60 17.00 -2.24
N GLY A 34 16.47 17.24 -1.25
CA GLY A 34 16.10 17.78 0.06
C GLY A 34 15.31 16.84 0.98
N GLY A 35 15.75 15.59 1.15
CA GLY A 35 15.08 14.65 2.05
C GLY A 35 15.96 13.46 2.44
N ASP A 36 15.50 12.69 3.42
CA ASP A 36 16.18 11.49 3.91
C ASP A 36 16.17 10.39 2.84
N VAL A 37 17.37 10.02 2.36
CA VAL A 37 17.56 9.00 1.34
C VAL A 37 17.10 7.62 1.84
N SER A 38 17.34 7.32 3.12
CA SER A 38 16.94 6.05 3.74
C SER A 38 15.43 5.90 3.75
N ARG A 39 14.72 6.98 4.12
CA ARG A 39 13.25 6.99 4.10
C ARG A 39 12.70 6.81 2.68
N ARG A 40 13.26 7.52 1.69
CA ARG A 40 12.86 7.39 0.28
C ARG A 40 13.11 5.99 -0.27
N ALA A 41 14.23 5.36 0.11
CA ALA A 41 14.52 4.00 -0.27
C ALA A 41 13.47 3.03 0.30
N LEU A 42 13.12 3.18 1.58
CA LEU A 42 12.08 2.37 2.22
C LEU A 42 10.69 2.56 1.55
N GLU A 43 10.32 3.81 1.25
CA GLU A 43 9.10 4.15 0.53
C GLU A 43 9.06 3.52 -0.87
N ALA A 44 10.18 3.53 -1.59
CA ALA A 44 10.27 2.89 -2.91
C ALA A 44 10.07 1.37 -2.84
N VAL A 45 10.64 0.70 -1.83
CA VAL A 45 10.42 -0.75 -1.61
C VAL A 45 8.95 -1.02 -1.29
N ALA A 46 8.33 -0.20 -0.44
CA ALA A 46 6.93 -0.36 -0.08
C ALA A 46 5.98 -0.17 -1.28
N LEU A 47 6.26 0.83 -2.12
CA LEU A 47 5.50 1.10 -3.36
C LEU A 47 5.56 -0.07 -4.33
N GLU A 48 6.77 -0.57 -4.60
CA GLU A 48 6.97 -1.69 -5.53
C GLU A 48 6.36 -2.97 -4.98
N GLY A 49 6.56 -3.24 -3.68
CA GLY A 49 6.00 -4.41 -3.03
C GLY A 49 4.47 -4.44 -3.09
N TYR A 50 3.81 -3.29 -2.93
CA TYR A 50 2.36 -3.18 -3.09
C TYR A 50 1.92 -3.33 -4.55
N ARG A 51 2.63 -2.69 -5.50
CA ARG A 51 2.35 -2.78 -6.93
C ARG A 51 2.38 -4.21 -7.44
N GLU A 52 3.36 -4.99 -6.99
CA GLU A 52 3.51 -6.41 -7.30
C GLU A 52 2.63 -7.33 -6.44
N GLN A 53 1.77 -6.76 -5.59
CA GLN A 53 0.89 -7.48 -4.65
C GLN A 53 1.64 -8.42 -3.68
N THR A 54 2.95 -8.25 -3.53
CA THR A 54 3.78 -8.97 -2.55
C THR A 54 3.58 -8.44 -1.13
N LEU A 55 3.22 -7.15 -1.02
CA LEU A 55 2.84 -6.50 0.22
C LEU A 55 1.38 -6.09 0.19
N THR A 56 0.67 -6.38 1.27
CA THR A 56 -0.69 -5.89 1.51
C THR A 56 -0.67 -4.44 1.99
N LEU A 57 -1.82 -3.76 1.89
CA LEU A 57 -1.98 -2.40 2.41
C LEU A 57 -1.56 -2.29 3.89
N TYR A 58 -1.95 -3.28 4.70
CA TYR A 58 -1.60 -3.33 6.12
C TYR A 58 -0.08 -3.44 6.35
N GLN A 59 0.61 -4.27 5.57
CA GLN A 59 2.07 -4.42 5.68
C GLN A 59 2.79 -3.14 5.27
N VAL A 60 2.30 -2.42 4.26
CA VAL A 60 2.82 -1.09 3.89
C VAL A 60 2.58 -0.09 5.01
N SER A 61 1.39 -0.06 5.61
CA SER A 61 1.08 0.81 6.75
C SER A 61 2.04 0.60 7.92
N GLU A 62 2.24 -0.65 8.34
CA GLU A 62 3.17 -0.96 9.43
C GLU A 62 4.63 -0.65 9.05
N MET A 63 5.05 -0.98 7.82
CA MET A 63 6.42 -0.73 7.33
C MET A 63 6.77 0.76 7.29
N LEU A 64 5.81 1.62 6.95
CA LEU A 64 6.02 3.06 6.84
C LEU A 64 5.63 3.83 8.11
N GLY A 65 5.04 3.17 9.10
CA GLY A 65 4.52 3.80 10.32
C GLY A 65 3.33 4.72 10.06
N LEU A 66 2.53 4.42 9.04
CA LEU A 66 1.38 5.22 8.61
C LEU A 66 0.08 4.57 9.05
N SER A 67 -0.96 5.37 9.28
CA SER A 67 -2.32 4.84 9.36
C SER A 67 -2.77 4.30 8.00
N ARG A 68 -3.84 3.51 8.00
CA ARG A 68 -4.44 2.99 6.76
C ARG A 68 -4.78 4.11 5.77
N VAL A 69 -5.42 5.19 6.24
CA VAL A 69 -5.84 6.31 5.39
C VAL A 69 -4.63 7.05 4.81
N GLU A 70 -3.61 7.32 5.62
CA GLU A 70 -2.35 7.91 5.14
C GLU A 70 -1.63 7.01 4.14
N THR A 71 -1.75 5.70 4.29
CA THR A 71 -1.19 4.73 3.34
C THR A 71 -1.93 4.77 2.00
N GLU A 72 -3.27 4.82 2.02
CA GLU A 72 -4.08 4.97 0.81
C GLU A 72 -3.75 6.27 0.06
N ASP A 73 -3.61 7.38 0.79
CA ASP A 73 -3.19 8.68 0.23
C ASP A 73 -1.76 8.64 -0.30
N PHE A 74 -0.81 8.02 0.41
CA PHE A 74 0.55 7.79 -0.06
C PHE A 74 0.56 7.04 -1.41
N LEU A 75 -0.13 5.90 -1.49
CA LEU A 75 -0.24 5.12 -2.73
C LEU A 75 -0.87 5.94 -3.87
N GLY A 76 -1.94 6.69 -3.56
CA GLY A 76 -2.62 7.56 -4.51
C GLY A 76 -1.71 8.65 -5.09
N ARG A 77 -0.94 9.35 -4.25
CA ARG A 77 0.05 10.37 -4.70
C ARG A 77 1.12 9.78 -5.62
N HIS A 78 1.43 8.50 -5.46
CA HIS A 78 2.36 7.75 -6.30
C HIS A 78 1.69 7.01 -7.48
N HIS A 79 0.41 7.29 -7.75
CA HIS A 79 -0.35 6.70 -8.85
C HIS A 79 -0.40 5.17 -8.81
N VAL A 80 -0.39 4.59 -7.61
CA VAL A 80 -0.55 3.16 -7.40
C VAL A 80 -2.02 2.88 -7.06
N PRO A 81 -2.77 2.20 -7.95
CA PRO A 81 -4.19 1.99 -7.74
C PRO A 81 -4.45 1.01 -6.59
N LEU A 82 -5.44 1.31 -5.74
CA LEU A 82 -5.83 0.46 -4.61
C LEU A 82 -6.56 -0.82 -5.05
N ALA A 83 -7.07 -0.82 -6.28
CA ALA A 83 -7.70 -1.96 -6.92
C ALA A 83 -7.39 -1.92 -8.42
N VAL A 84 -7.10 -3.08 -8.99
CA VAL A 84 -7.06 -3.25 -10.43
C VAL A 84 -8.50 -3.50 -10.88
N ILE A 85 -9.11 -2.51 -11.51
CA ILE A 85 -10.47 -2.59 -12.06
C ILE A 85 -10.35 -2.57 -13.58
N GLY A 86 -10.80 -3.65 -14.23
CA GLY A 86 -10.84 -3.75 -15.68
C GLY A 86 -12.16 -3.24 -16.26
N GLU A 87 -12.20 -3.06 -17.59
CA GLU A 87 -13.42 -2.69 -18.33
C GLU A 87 -14.57 -3.68 -18.06
N ALA A 88 -14.28 -4.98 -18.02
CA ALA A 88 -15.28 -6.01 -17.71
C ALA A 88 -15.86 -5.90 -16.29
N ASP A 89 -15.08 -5.39 -15.32
CA ASP A 89 -15.58 -5.16 -13.95
C ASP A 89 -16.50 -3.94 -13.93
N LEU A 90 -16.14 -2.88 -14.66
CA LEU A 90 -16.98 -1.69 -14.84
C LEU A 90 -18.29 -2.03 -15.55
N ASP A 91 -18.26 -2.82 -16.62
CA ASP A 91 -19.45 -3.28 -17.34
C ASP A 91 -20.38 -4.09 -16.43
N ARG A 92 -19.80 -4.97 -15.60
CA ARG A 92 -20.56 -5.75 -14.62
C ARG A 92 -21.22 -4.83 -13.59
N GLU A 93 -20.50 -3.83 -13.09
CA GLU A 93 -21.02 -2.86 -12.13
C GLU A 93 -22.15 -2.00 -12.74
N ALA A 94 -21.98 -1.55 -13.97
CA ALA A 94 -23.03 -0.83 -14.71
C ALA A 94 -24.28 -1.68 -14.91
N ALA A 95 -24.13 -2.95 -15.31
CA ALA A 95 -25.25 -3.87 -15.47
C ALA A 95 -26.01 -4.14 -14.15
N LEU A 96 -25.27 -4.26 -13.03
CA LEU A 96 -25.88 -4.38 -11.70
C LEU A 96 -26.69 -3.14 -11.34
N PHE A 97 -26.16 -1.95 -11.61
CA PHE A 97 -26.84 -0.68 -11.33
C PHE A 97 -28.13 -0.52 -12.18
N GLU A 98 -28.07 -0.89 -13.46
CA GLU A 98 -29.23 -0.89 -14.37
C GLU A 98 -30.31 -1.87 -13.90
N ALA A 99 -29.92 -3.09 -13.51
CA ALA A 99 -30.85 -4.10 -13.01
C ALA A 99 -31.53 -3.67 -11.70
N ALA A 100 -30.78 -3.02 -10.80
CA ALA A 100 -31.32 -2.50 -9.53
C ALA A 100 -32.32 -1.36 -9.77
N SER A 101 -32.01 -0.45 -10.71
CA SER A 101 -32.86 0.66 -11.11
C SER A 101 -34.20 0.20 -11.69
N ARG A 102 -34.19 -0.87 -12.50
CA ARG A 102 -35.42 -1.47 -13.08
C ARG A 102 -36.30 -2.16 -12.04
N ARG A 103 -35.73 -2.60 -10.90
CA ARG A 103 -36.46 -3.33 -9.85
C ARG A 103 -37.19 -2.41 -8.87
N ASN A 104 -36.91 -1.11 -8.90
CA ASN A 104 -37.58 -0.10 -8.07
C ASN A 104 -38.24 0.96 -8.95
N PRO A 105 -39.35 0.65 -9.63
CA PRO A 105 -40.12 1.66 -10.33
C PRO A 105 -40.70 2.60 -9.27
N ARG A 106 -40.30 3.88 -9.31
CA ARG A 106 -40.97 4.94 -8.56
C ARG A 106 -42.43 5.08 -8.98
#